data_AF-A0A1V3XWT0-F1
#
_entry.id   AF-A0A1V3XWT0-F1
#
_cell.length_a   1.000
_cell.length_b   1.000
_cell.length_c   1.000
_cell.angle_alpha   90.00
_cell.angle_beta   90.00
_cell.angle_gamma   90.00
#
_symmetry.space_group_name_H-M   'P 1'
#
loop_
_entity.id
_entity.type
_entity.pdbx_description
1 polymer ?
#
loop_
_entity_poly.entity_id
_entity_poly.type
_entity_poly.pdbx_seq_one_letter_code
_entity_poly.pdbx_strand_id
1 'polypeptide(L)'
;MGAAGSKGNAVTPGGSGGAGGGGGNAGWLAGTAGAGGDGGNAASGLNNLTASAGGAGGAGGHAGLFGTGGMGGTGGIGGTNSNSGPSAGAGGAGGAGGGGGYLSGDGGAGGPAAPAGKT
;
A
#
# COMPACT_ATOMS: atom_id res chain seq x y z
N MET A 1 -8.31 -2.25 0.58
CA MET A 1 -7.10 -2.54 1.37
C MET A 1 -6.60 -3.92 0.96
N GLY A 2 -5.28 -4.08 0.78
CA GLY A 2 -4.65 -5.34 0.43
C GLY A 2 -4.76 -6.38 1.55
N ALA A 3 -4.72 -7.66 1.18
CA ALA A 3 -4.85 -8.75 2.15
C ALA A 3 -3.69 -8.77 3.14
N ALA A 4 -3.95 -9.06 4.41
CA ALA A 4 -2.88 -9.25 5.39
C ALA A 4 -2.11 -10.54 5.10
N GLY A 5 -0.81 -10.54 5.39
CA GLY A 5 0.03 -11.73 5.31
C GLY A 5 -0.35 -12.80 6.33
N SER A 6 -0.24 -14.07 5.94
CA SER A 6 -0.47 -15.21 6.84
C SER A 6 0.68 -15.41 7.81
N LYS A 7 0.39 -15.71 9.08
CA LYS A 7 1.43 -15.93 10.09
C LYS A 7 2.30 -17.15 9.74
N GLY A 8 3.62 -16.97 9.82
CA GLY A 8 4.60 -18.05 9.72
C GLY A 8 4.73 -18.84 11.02
N ASN A 9 5.48 -19.93 10.98
CA ASN A 9 5.83 -20.75 12.14
C ASN A 9 7.35 -21.02 12.20
N ALA A 10 7.79 -21.93 13.08
CA ALA A 10 9.21 -22.23 13.28
C ALA A 10 9.98 -22.64 11.99
N VAL A 11 9.27 -23.11 10.96
CA VAL A 11 9.86 -23.57 9.70
C VAL A 11 9.25 -22.89 8.46
N THR A 12 8.25 -22.03 8.62
CA THR A 12 7.64 -21.27 7.52
C THR A 12 7.74 -19.76 7.77
N PRO A 13 8.20 -18.96 6.79
CA PRO A 13 8.16 -17.52 6.88
C PRO A 13 6.75 -16.97 7.08
N GLY A 14 6.65 -15.76 7.65
CA GLY A 14 5.43 -14.96 7.52
C GLY A 14 5.10 -14.70 6.05
N GLY A 15 3.85 -14.38 5.78
CA GLY A 15 3.40 -13.91 4.48
C GLY A 15 3.61 -12.40 4.34
N SER A 16 3.92 -11.96 3.12
CA SER A 16 3.89 -10.54 2.76
C SER A 16 2.48 -9.98 2.81
N GLY A 17 2.38 -8.69 3.04
CA GLY A 17 1.13 -7.98 2.80
C GLY A 17 0.79 -7.94 1.32
N GLY A 18 -0.48 -8.10 0.99
CA GLY A 18 -0.99 -7.96 -0.38
C GLY A 18 -1.02 -6.50 -0.82
N ALA A 19 -0.89 -6.26 -2.12
CA ALA A 19 -0.98 -4.91 -2.67
C ALA A 19 -2.39 -4.32 -2.48
N GLY A 20 -2.44 -3.01 -2.29
CA GLY A 20 -3.68 -2.24 -2.33
C GLY A 20 -4.26 -2.17 -3.74
N GLY A 21 -5.59 -2.20 -3.85
CA GLY A 21 -6.27 -2.07 -5.14
C GLY A 21 -6.14 -0.65 -5.71
N GLY A 22 -6.09 -0.52 -7.03
CA GLY A 22 -6.11 0.79 -7.69
C GLY A 22 -7.44 1.52 -7.47
N GLY A 23 -7.37 2.85 -7.43
CA GLY A 23 -8.53 3.73 -7.39
C GLY A 23 -9.28 3.74 -8.73
N GLY A 24 -10.61 3.82 -8.69
CA GLY A 24 -11.43 3.90 -9.89
C GLY A 24 -11.25 5.23 -10.61
N ASN A 25 -11.22 5.22 -11.94
CA ASN A 25 -11.20 6.45 -12.73
C ASN A 25 -12.54 7.17 -12.63
N ALA A 26 -12.51 8.51 -12.70
CA ALA A 26 -13.71 9.32 -12.81
C ALA A 26 -14.39 9.13 -14.19
N GLY A 27 -15.63 9.62 -14.29
CA GLY A 27 -16.34 9.69 -15.57
C GLY A 27 -15.63 10.60 -16.57
N TRP A 28 -15.92 10.41 -17.86
CA TRP A 28 -15.20 11.05 -18.96
C TRP A 28 -15.23 12.58 -18.92
N LEU A 29 -16.37 13.18 -18.58
CA LEU A 29 -16.52 14.65 -18.56
C LEU A 29 -16.05 15.26 -17.24
N ALA A 30 -16.57 14.74 -16.14
CA ALA A 30 -16.27 15.20 -14.80
C ALA A 30 -16.56 14.08 -13.79
N GLY A 31 -15.94 14.17 -12.62
CA GLY A 31 -16.20 13.29 -11.50
C GLY A 31 -14.99 13.22 -10.58
N THR A 32 -15.22 12.66 -9.39
CA THR A 32 -14.15 12.43 -8.42
C THR A 32 -13.49 11.10 -8.72
N ALA A 33 -12.19 11.10 -8.97
CA ALA A 33 -11.44 9.88 -9.11
C ALA A 33 -11.27 9.21 -7.74
N GLY A 34 -11.36 7.88 -7.71
CA GLY A 34 -11.24 7.09 -6.49
C GLY A 34 -9.82 7.07 -5.96
N ALA A 35 -9.67 7.05 -4.62
CA ALA A 35 -8.38 6.82 -4.00
C ALA A 35 -7.93 5.36 -4.20
N GLY A 36 -6.61 5.16 -4.28
CA GLY A 36 -6.00 3.85 -4.19
C GLY A 36 -6.19 3.26 -2.79
N GLY A 37 -6.39 1.96 -2.71
CA GLY A 37 -6.51 1.25 -1.44
C GLY A 37 -5.14 1.06 -0.78
N ASP A 38 -5.11 0.98 0.54
CA ASP A 38 -3.86 0.73 1.27
C ASP A 38 -3.33 -0.68 1.04
N GLY A 39 -2.02 -0.85 1.14
CA GLY A 39 -1.35 -2.15 1.16
C GLY A 39 -1.65 -2.91 2.46
N GLY A 40 -1.71 -4.24 2.37
CA GLY A 40 -1.91 -5.11 3.52
C GLY A 40 -0.68 -5.15 4.42
N ASN A 41 -0.86 -5.38 5.72
CA ASN A 41 0.25 -5.57 6.63
C ASN A 41 0.87 -6.97 6.44
N ALA A 42 2.19 -7.07 6.58
CA ALA A 42 2.86 -8.35 6.61
C ALA A 42 2.63 -9.11 7.93
N ALA A 43 2.82 -10.42 7.86
CA ALA A 43 2.84 -11.27 9.02
C ALA A 43 4.20 -11.29 9.72
N SER A 44 4.18 -11.68 10.99
CA SER A 44 5.38 -11.87 11.79
C SER A 44 6.18 -13.09 11.34
N GLY A 45 7.50 -12.99 11.45
CA GLY A 45 8.45 -14.08 11.27
C GLY A 45 9.29 -14.32 12.52
N LEU A 46 10.08 -15.41 12.54
CA LEU A 46 11.01 -15.71 13.63
C LEU A 46 12.23 -14.78 13.66
N ASN A 47 12.57 -14.13 12.55
CA ASN A 47 13.70 -13.21 12.37
C ASN A 47 13.49 -12.38 11.09
N ASN A 48 14.42 -11.48 10.74
CA ASN A 48 14.38 -10.69 9.49
C ASN A 48 14.19 -11.53 8.22
N LEU A 49 14.86 -12.67 8.11
CA LEU A 49 14.80 -13.52 6.92
C LEU A 49 13.40 -14.13 6.73
N THR A 50 12.63 -14.23 7.81
CA THR A 50 11.30 -14.84 7.84
C THR A 50 10.18 -13.82 8.07
N ALA A 51 10.51 -12.58 8.42
CA ALA A 51 9.57 -11.47 8.55
C ALA A 51 9.39 -10.80 7.19
N SER A 52 8.15 -10.72 6.71
CA SER A 52 7.88 -10.26 5.36
C SER A 52 7.69 -8.76 5.25
N ALA A 53 7.78 -8.25 4.02
CA ALA A 53 7.45 -6.87 3.73
C ALA A 53 5.94 -6.63 3.72
N GLY A 54 5.52 -5.45 4.17
CA GLY A 54 4.15 -4.99 3.96
C GLY A 54 3.86 -4.75 2.49
N GLY A 55 2.58 -4.83 2.11
CA GLY A 55 2.15 -4.65 0.73
C GLY A 55 2.27 -3.21 0.27
N ALA A 56 2.48 -2.99 -1.02
CA ALA A 56 2.43 -1.64 -1.59
C ALA A 56 1.00 -1.07 -1.56
N GLY A 57 0.89 0.25 -1.37
CA GLY A 57 -0.36 0.97 -1.58
C GLY A 57 -0.77 0.99 -3.06
N GLY A 58 -2.07 1.00 -3.32
CA GLY A 58 -2.62 1.09 -4.68
C GLY A 58 -2.51 2.50 -5.25
N ALA A 59 -2.39 2.61 -6.58
CA ALA A 59 -2.42 3.91 -7.24
C ALA A 59 -3.80 4.57 -7.15
N GLY A 60 -3.85 5.90 -7.08
CA GLY A 60 -5.08 6.67 -7.22
C GLY A 60 -5.63 6.65 -8.65
N GLY A 61 -6.94 6.83 -8.80
CA GLY A 61 -7.61 6.85 -10.09
C GLY A 61 -7.40 8.17 -10.86
N HIS A 62 -7.59 8.14 -12.17
CA HIS A 62 -7.50 9.32 -13.03
C HIS A 62 -8.83 10.08 -13.10
N ALA A 63 -8.76 11.41 -13.15
CA ALA A 63 -9.88 12.26 -13.51
C ALA A 63 -10.18 12.20 -15.03
N GLY A 64 -11.37 12.69 -15.41
CA GLY A 64 -11.80 12.82 -16.80
C GLY A 64 -11.26 14.09 -17.48
N LEU A 65 -12.09 14.79 -18.24
CA LEU A 65 -11.74 16.06 -18.86
C LEU A 65 -11.48 17.15 -17.80
N PHE A 66 -12.29 17.14 -16.74
CA PHE A 66 -12.17 17.99 -15.57
C PHE A 66 -12.15 17.18 -14.28
N GLY A 67 -11.42 17.67 -13.27
CA GLY A 67 -11.44 17.13 -11.91
C GLY A 67 -10.07 16.73 -11.38
N THR A 68 -9.99 16.43 -10.09
CA THR A 68 -8.75 16.05 -9.43
C THR A 68 -8.52 14.55 -9.48
N GLY A 69 -7.28 14.14 -9.66
CA GLY A 69 -6.87 12.75 -9.54
C GLY A 69 -7.07 12.20 -8.12
N GLY A 70 -7.26 10.89 -8.00
CA GLY A 70 -7.42 10.22 -6.72
C GLY A 70 -6.11 10.14 -5.96
N MET A 71 -6.14 10.15 -4.63
CA MET A 71 -4.92 9.93 -3.83
C MET A 71 -4.43 8.48 -3.96
N GLY A 72 -3.12 8.26 -3.87
CA GLY A 72 -2.55 6.92 -3.71
C GLY A 72 -2.81 6.37 -2.30
N GLY A 73 -2.94 5.05 -2.19
CA GLY A 73 -3.11 4.35 -0.91
C GLY A 73 -1.81 4.29 -0.10
N THR A 74 -1.91 4.14 1.21
CA THR A 74 -0.73 3.97 2.06
C THR A 74 -0.07 2.60 1.83
N GLY A 75 1.24 2.49 2.05
CA GLY A 75 1.87 1.18 2.18
C GLY A 75 1.35 0.41 3.40
N GLY A 76 1.56 -0.90 3.43
CA GLY A 76 1.28 -1.75 4.59
C GLY A 76 2.49 -1.88 5.52
N ILE A 77 2.26 -2.09 6.82
CA ILE A 77 3.32 -2.24 7.82
C ILE A 77 4.06 -3.57 7.60
N GLY A 78 5.38 -3.55 7.79
CA GLY A 78 6.22 -4.74 7.73
C GLY A 78 5.95 -5.75 8.84
N GLY A 79 6.37 -7.00 8.62
CA GLY A 79 6.20 -8.10 9.57
C GLY A 79 7.03 -7.92 10.84
N THR A 80 6.47 -8.23 12.01
CA THR A 80 7.23 -8.17 13.27
C THR A 80 8.19 -9.35 13.42
N ASN A 81 9.24 -9.16 14.22
CA ASN A 81 10.15 -10.24 14.61
C ASN A 81 9.67 -10.84 15.93
N SER A 82 9.34 -12.14 15.95
CA SER A 82 8.96 -12.82 17.19
C SER A 82 10.15 -13.24 18.06
N ASN A 83 11.39 -13.08 17.59
CA ASN A 83 12.61 -13.26 18.38
C ASN A 83 13.17 -11.91 18.82
N SER A 84 13.88 -11.85 19.95
CA SER A 84 14.39 -10.63 20.60
C SER A 84 15.49 -9.85 19.83
N GLY A 85 15.66 -10.12 18.53
CA GLY A 85 16.66 -9.49 17.67
C GLY A 85 16.13 -8.21 16.98
N PRO A 86 17.04 -7.29 16.57
CA PRO A 86 16.72 -5.94 16.10
C PRO A 86 16.05 -5.85 14.72
N SER A 87 15.67 -6.96 14.10
CA SER A 87 15.40 -7.01 12.66
C SER A 87 13.98 -7.45 12.34
N ALA A 88 13.17 -6.55 11.79
CA ALA A 88 11.80 -6.79 11.35
C ALA A 88 11.64 -6.60 9.83
N GLY A 89 10.51 -7.02 9.28
CA GLY A 89 10.20 -6.87 7.86
C GLY A 89 10.02 -5.41 7.45
N ALA A 90 10.38 -5.08 6.22
CA ALA A 90 10.26 -3.71 5.69
C ALA A 90 8.79 -3.29 5.53
N GLY A 91 8.50 -2.00 5.67
CA GLY A 91 7.20 -1.46 5.29
C GLY A 91 7.00 -1.45 3.78
N GLY A 92 5.74 -1.45 3.35
CA GLY A 92 5.38 -1.29 1.96
C GLY A 92 5.52 0.15 1.49
N ALA A 93 5.83 0.32 0.20
CA ALA A 93 5.79 1.63 -0.45
C ALA A 93 4.34 2.16 -0.53
N GLY A 94 4.18 3.47 -0.49
CA GLY A 94 2.90 4.10 -0.79
C GLY A 94 2.56 4.05 -2.28
N GLY A 95 1.28 4.18 -2.61
CA GLY A 95 0.79 4.19 -3.98
C GLY A 95 1.02 5.54 -4.66
N ALA A 96 1.15 5.53 -5.99
CA ALA A 96 1.18 6.78 -6.76
C ALA A 96 -0.17 7.51 -6.68
N GLY A 97 -0.15 8.84 -6.75
CA GLY A 97 -1.37 9.61 -6.97
C GLY A 97 -1.88 9.45 -8.39
N GLY A 98 -3.18 9.64 -8.58
CA GLY A 98 -3.84 9.56 -9.87
C GLY A 98 -3.68 10.83 -10.71
N GLY A 99 -3.92 10.75 -12.02
CA GLY A 99 -3.82 11.92 -12.90
C GLY A 99 -5.00 12.87 -12.75
N GLY A 100 -4.72 14.18 -12.83
CA GLY A 100 -5.74 15.24 -12.88
C GLY A 100 -6.44 15.32 -14.23
N GLY A 101 -7.42 16.23 -14.32
CA GLY A 101 -8.24 16.41 -15.51
C GLY A 101 -7.43 16.94 -16.68
N TYR A 102 -7.73 16.46 -17.89
CA TYR A 102 -6.98 16.84 -19.10
C TYR A 102 -6.98 18.34 -19.39
N LEU A 103 -8.11 19.03 -19.14
CA LEU A 103 -8.22 20.47 -19.37
C LEU A 103 -8.04 21.28 -18.08
N SER A 104 -8.55 20.78 -16.95
CA SER A 104 -8.37 21.42 -15.66
C SER A 104 -8.56 20.44 -14.51
N GLY A 105 -7.60 20.46 -13.60
CA GLY A 105 -7.63 19.72 -12.34
C GLY A 105 -6.27 19.16 -11.98
N ASP A 106 -5.99 19.13 -10.68
CA ASP A 106 -4.70 18.70 -10.14
C ASP A 106 -4.57 17.17 -10.12
N GLY A 107 -3.33 16.69 -10.19
CA GLY A 107 -3.04 15.30 -9.86
C GLY A 107 -3.35 15.00 -8.39
N GLY A 108 -3.68 13.73 -8.12
CA GLY A 108 -3.80 13.24 -6.76
C GLY A 108 -2.43 13.16 -6.08
N ALA A 109 -2.42 13.32 -4.76
CA ALA A 109 -1.21 13.11 -3.96
C ALA A 109 -0.83 11.63 -3.91
N GLY A 110 0.47 11.34 -3.85
CA GLY A 110 0.96 9.99 -3.55
C GLY A 110 0.62 9.58 -2.12
N GLY A 111 0.44 8.29 -1.92
CA GLY A 111 0.29 7.69 -0.61
C GLY A 111 1.64 7.61 0.13
N PRO A 112 1.65 7.71 1.47
CA PRO A 112 2.85 7.53 2.26
C PRO A 112 3.31 6.06 2.27
N ALA A 113 4.62 5.87 2.37
CA ALA A 113 5.19 4.57 2.73
C ALA A 113 4.86 4.22 4.18
N ALA A 114 4.79 2.93 4.47
CA ALA A 114 4.59 2.44 5.82
C ALA A 114 5.91 2.16 6.54
N PRO A 115 5.92 2.19 7.88
CA PRO A 115 7.09 1.80 8.66
C PRO A 115 7.37 0.30 8.55
N ALA A 116 8.62 -0.06 8.85
CA ALA A 116 8.99 -1.45 9.11
C ALA A 116 8.22 -2.02 10.31
N GLY A 117 8.17 -3.35 10.39
CA GLY A 117 7.64 -4.04 11.55
C GLY A 117 8.41 -3.69 12.83
N LYS A 118 7.77 -3.87 13.98
CA LYS A 118 8.42 -3.70 15.29
C LYS A 118 8.92 -5.05 15.82
N THR A 119 9.93 -5.00 16.67
CA THR A 119 10.42 -6.14 17.47
C THR A 119 9.53 -6.37 18.67
#